data_AF-A0A7X9IRK1-F1
#
_entry.id   AF-A0A7X9IRK1-F1
#
_cell.length_a   1.000
_cell.length_b   1.000
_cell.length_c   1.000
_cell.angle_alpha   90.00
_cell.angle_beta   90.00
_cell.angle_gamma   90.00
#
_symmetry.space_group_name_H-M   'P 1'
#
loop_
_entity.id
_entity.type
_entity.pdbx_description
1 polymer ?
#
loop_
_entity_poly.entity_id
_entity_poly.type
_entity_poly.pdbx_seq_one_letter_code
_entity_poly.pdbx_strand_id
1 'polypeptide(L)'
;MENFDFDFSIKNLGKPIYFSPIKNINFIKDSEKIFYNINYDDVKKAISNDDEKSLIILEKAGPRENIFFDPEKTTAGIVTCGGLCPGLNNVIRSLVLQLLYQYGVKKIIGFRYGYRGIDISNKI
;
A
#
# COMPACT_ATOMS: atom_id res chain seq x y z
N MET A 1 -20.85 -25.42 3.12
CA MET A 1 -19.76 -24.52 3.54
C MET A 1 -20.34 -23.13 3.55
N GLU A 2 -20.26 -22.41 4.67
CA GLU A 2 -20.72 -21.03 4.76
C GLU A 2 -19.96 -20.19 3.71
N ASN A 3 -20.70 -19.52 2.83
CA ASN A 3 -20.14 -18.56 1.89
C ASN A 3 -19.69 -17.34 2.69
N PHE A 4 -18.44 -17.33 3.12
CA PHE A 4 -17.81 -16.11 3.64
C PHE A 4 -17.65 -15.15 2.46
N ASP A 5 -18.45 -14.09 2.47
CA ASP A 5 -18.32 -12.97 1.53
C ASP A 5 -17.13 -12.11 1.99
N PHE A 6 -15.97 -12.31 1.35
CA PHE A 6 -14.75 -11.59 1.71
C PHE A 6 -14.69 -10.26 0.99
N ASP A 7 -14.73 -9.16 1.74
CA ASP A 7 -14.48 -7.81 1.21
C ASP A 7 -12.98 -7.50 1.17
N PHE A 8 -12.43 -7.43 -0.04
CA PHE A 8 -11.05 -7.04 -0.31
C PHE A 8 -10.91 -5.60 -0.81
N SER A 9 -11.94 -4.77 -0.67
CA SER A 9 -11.89 -3.37 -1.07
C SER A 9 -10.88 -2.56 -0.24
N ILE A 10 -10.12 -1.70 -0.92
CA ILE A 10 -9.14 -0.81 -0.27
C ILE A 10 -9.82 0.53 0.03
N LYS A 11 -9.76 0.95 1.29
CA LYS A 11 -10.26 2.27 1.71
C LYS A 11 -9.34 3.38 1.20
N ASN A 12 -9.94 4.43 0.66
CA ASN A 12 -9.25 5.63 0.19
C ASN A 12 -9.54 6.83 1.09
N LEU A 13 -8.58 7.76 1.17
CA LEU A 13 -8.70 8.98 1.99
C LEU A 13 -9.49 10.10 1.31
N GLY A 14 -9.88 9.90 0.04
CA GLY A 14 -10.61 10.88 -0.77
C GLY A 14 -10.08 10.90 -2.21
N LYS A 15 -10.47 11.93 -2.98
CA LYS A 15 -10.06 12.07 -4.37
C LYS A 15 -8.57 12.44 -4.47
N PRO A 16 -7.73 11.70 -5.23
CA PRO A 16 -6.35 12.09 -5.49
C PRO A 16 -6.33 13.24 -6.49
N ILE A 17 -5.77 14.39 -6.08
CA ILE A 17 -5.76 15.62 -6.90
C ILE A 17 -4.36 16.12 -7.24
N TYR A 18 -3.32 15.57 -6.62
CA TYR A 18 -1.94 15.97 -6.87
C TYR A 18 -1.31 15.01 -7.87
N PHE A 19 -0.61 15.53 -8.87
CA PHE A 19 0.16 14.69 -9.78
C PHE A 19 1.38 14.10 -9.06
N SER A 20 1.64 12.82 -9.29
CA SER A 20 2.78 12.13 -8.70
C SER A 20 4.10 12.68 -9.25
N PRO A 21 5.08 13.04 -8.41
CA PRO A 21 6.36 13.58 -8.87
C PRO A 21 7.29 12.53 -9.49
N ILE A 22 6.95 11.24 -9.39
CA ILE A 22 7.77 10.14 -9.91
C ILE A 22 7.84 10.22 -11.44
N LYS A 23 9.05 10.04 -11.99
CA LYS A 23 9.31 10.04 -13.43
C LYS A 23 9.78 8.67 -13.91
N ASN A 24 9.65 8.44 -15.22
CA ASN A 24 10.17 7.25 -15.91
C ASN A 24 9.64 5.91 -15.34
N ILE A 25 8.36 5.87 -14.97
CA ILE A 25 7.70 4.68 -14.45
C ILE A 25 6.36 4.45 -15.14
N ASN A 26 5.91 3.19 -15.15
CA ASN A 26 4.56 2.84 -15.57
C ASN A 26 3.60 3.01 -14.37
N PHE A 27 2.72 3.99 -14.45
CA PHE A 27 1.64 4.16 -13.48
C PHE A 27 0.58 3.07 -13.66
N ILE A 28 0.03 2.63 -12.53
CA ILE A 28 -1.01 1.61 -12.46
C ILE A 28 -2.34 2.28 -12.14
N LYS A 29 -3.44 1.78 -12.72
CA LYS A 29 -4.81 2.25 -12.40
C LYS A 29 -5.42 1.40 -11.29
N ASP A 30 -6.33 1.97 -10.51
CA ASP A 30 -7.07 1.24 -9.47
C ASP A 30 -7.98 0.13 -10.05
N SER A 31 -8.29 0.22 -11.35
CA SER A 31 -9.00 -0.83 -12.10
C SER A 31 -8.13 -2.04 -12.42
N GLU A 32 -6.79 -1.94 -12.31
CA GLU A 32 -5.91 -3.09 -12.50
C GLU A 32 -5.97 -4.01 -11.29
N LYS A 33 -6.43 -5.23 -11.52
CA LYS A 33 -6.62 -6.26 -10.51
C LYS A 33 -5.84 -7.51 -10.87
N ILE A 34 -5.53 -8.31 -9.85
CA ILE A 34 -4.89 -9.62 -9.98
C ILE A 34 -5.80 -10.69 -9.37
N PHE A 35 -5.78 -11.89 -9.94
CA PHE A 35 -6.48 -13.03 -9.36
C PHE A 35 -5.71 -13.57 -8.16
N TYR A 36 -6.42 -13.89 -7.08
CA TYR A 36 -5.86 -14.60 -5.94
C TYR A 36 -5.61 -16.08 -6.28
N ASN A 37 -6.61 -16.76 -6.86
CA ASN A 37 -6.43 -18.10 -7.42
C ASN A 37 -6.04 -17.97 -8.89
N ILE A 38 -4.82 -18.40 -9.23
CA ILE A 38 -4.27 -18.36 -10.59
C ILE A 38 -4.37 -19.71 -11.32
N ASN A 39 -5.07 -20.70 -10.75
CA ASN A 39 -5.31 -21.97 -11.43
C ASN A 39 -6.10 -21.72 -12.72
N TYR A 40 -5.50 -22.10 -13.85
CA TYR A 40 -6.06 -21.83 -15.17
C TYR A 40 -7.46 -22.43 -15.36
N ASP A 41 -7.68 -23.67 -14.91
CA ASP A 41 -8.95 -24.36 -15.12
C ASP A 41 -10.06 -23.75 -14.26
N ASP A 42 -9.76 -23.34 -13.02
CA ASP A 42 -10.72 -22.70 -12.13
C ASP A 42 -11.15 -21.32 -12.67
N VAL A 43 -10.16 -20.50 -13.07
CA VAL A 43 -10.42 -19.18 -13.65
C VAL A 43 -11.20 -19.31 -14.96
N LYS A 44 -10.82 -20.26 -15.82
CA LYS A 44 -11.51 -20.50 -17.08
C LYS A 44 -12.95 -20.95 -16.87
N LYS A 45 -13.21 -21.84 -15.89
CA LYS A 45 -14.56 -22.31 -15.55
C LYS A 45 -15.42 -21.16 -15.05
N ALA A 46 -14.92 -20.36 -14.10
CA ALA A 46 -15.65 -19.22 -13.57
C ALA A 46 -16.04 -18.21 -14.65
N ILE A 47 -15.10 -17.85 -15.53
CA ILE A 47 -15.37 -16.94 -16.66
C ILE A 47 -16.37 -17.57 -17.64
N SER A 48 -16.21 -18.85 -17.97
CA SER A 48 -17.10 -19.55 -18.91
C SER A 48 -18.53 -19.68 -18.38
N ASN A 49 -18.69 -19.71 -17.06
CA ASN A 49 -19.98 -19.85 -16.38
C ASN A 49 -20.58 -18.49 -15.94
N ASP A 50 -19.97 -17.35 -16.31
CA ASP A 50 -20.36 -16.00 -15.84
C ASP A 50 -20.43 -15.88 -14.31
N ASP A 51 -19.59 -16.65 -13.61
CA ASP A 51 -19.53 -16.70 -12.15
C ASP A 51 -18.36 -15.86 -11.63
N GLU A 52 -18.36 -14.57 -11.96
CA GLU A 52 -17.31 -13.63 -11.50
C GLU A 52 -17.23 -13.55 -9.97
N LYS A 53 -18.33 -13.82 -9.26
CA LYS A 53 -18.36 -13.80 -7.79
C LYS A 53 -17.49 -14.88 -7.16
N SER A 54 -17.27 -15.99 -7.87
CA SER A 54 -16.32 -17.03 -7.44
C SER A 54 -14.86 -16.61 -7.57
N LEU A 55 -14.56 -15.56 -8.34
CA LEU A 55 -13.20 -15.06 -8.56
C LEU A 55 -12.82 -14.05 -7.49
N ILE A 56 -11.91 -14.44 -6.60
CA ILE A 56 -11.26 -13.50 -5.68
C ILE A 56 -10.23 -12.68 -6.47
N ILE A 57 -10.49 -11.37 -6.57
CA ILE A 57 -9.63 -10.39 -7.23
C ILE A 57 -9.11 -9.37 -6.21
N LEU A 58 -7.83 -9.03 -6.31
CA LEU A 58 -7.14 -8.08 -5.45
C LEU A 58 -6.68 -6.88 -6.26
N GLU A 59 -6.74 -5.68 -5.68
CA GLU A 59 -6.19 -4.48 -6.32
C GLU A 59 -4.66 -4.60 -6.45
N LYS A 60 -4.12 -4.26 -7.62
CA LYS A 60 -2.69 -4.30 -7.87
C LYS A 60 -1.97 -3.08 -7.27
N ALA A 61 -1.06 -3.33 -6.33
CA ALA A 61 -0.20 -2.28 -5.77
C ALA A 61 0.72 -1.68 -6.84
N GLY A 62 0.98 -0.38 -6.74
CA GLY A 62 1.88 0.33 -7.67
C GLY A 62 1.79 1.84 -7.57
N PRO A 63 2.67 2.57 -8.26
CA PRO A 63 2.59 4.03 -8.30
C PRO A 63 1.31 4.45 -9.03
N ARG A 64 0.63 5.48 -8.52
CA ARG A 64 -0.50 6.12 -9.17
C ARG A 64 -0.07 7.44 -9.79
N GLU A 65 -0.68 7.79 -10.93
CA GLU A 65 -0.43 9.07 -11.61
C GLU A 65 -0.89 10.24 -10.75
N ASN A 66 -2.02 10.08 -10.07
CA ASN A 66 -2.56 11.05 -9.12
C ASN A 66 -2.48 10.48 -7.70
N ILE A 67 -2.05 11.30 -6.74
CA ILE A 67 -1.91 10.97 -5.33
C ILE A 67 -2.73 11.92 -4.46
N PHE A 68 -3.05 11.47 -3.25
CA PHE A 68 -3.88 12.23 -2.31
C PHE A 68 -3.14 13.33 -1.57
N PHE A 69 -1.88 13.09 -1.20
CA PHE A 69 -1.09 14.03 -0.42
C PHE A 69 -0.22 14.91 -1.32
N ASP A 70 -0.15 16.20 -0.99
CA ASP A 70 0.86 17.13 -1.51
C ASP A 70 2.22 16.76 -0.93
N PRO A 71 3.18 16.26 -1.74
CA PRO A 71 4.44 15.76 -1.21
C PRO A 71 5.26 16.81 -0.46
N GLU A 72 5.21 18.09 -0.87
CA GLU A 72 5.97 19.16 -0.23
C GLU A 72 5.49 19.49 1.18
N LYS A 73 4.21 19.25 1.45
CA LYS A 73 3.55 19.50 2.75
C LYS A 73 3.42 18.24 3.60
N THR A 74 3.79 17.09 3.04
CA THR A 74 3.66 15.80 3.73
C THR A 74 4.75 15.64 4.78
N THR A 75 4.37 15.10 5.95
CA THR A 75 5.30 14.55 6.93
C THR A 75 5.01 13.06 7.06
N ALA A 76 6.02 12.22 6.88
CA ALA A 76 5.89 10.78 7.04
C ALA A 76 6.40 10.32 8.41
N GLY A 77 5.63 9.48 9.09
CA GLY A 77 6.05 8.82 10.34
C GLY A 77 6.30 7.33 10.08
N ILE A 78 7.42 6.80 10.58
CA ILE A 78 7.78 5.38 10.47
C ILE A 78 7.92 4.82 11.89
N VAL A 79 7.20 3.74 12.16
CA VAL A 79 7.29 2.98 13.42
C VAL A 79 7.44 1.50 13.08
N THR A 80 8.23 0.79 13.88
CA THR A 80 8.37 -0.66 13.78
C THR A 80 7.97 -1.29 15.10
N CYS A 81 7.11 -2.30 15.04
CA CYS A 81 6.48 -2.91 16.21
C CYS A 81 6.71 -4.42 16.21
N GLY A 82 6.60 -5.04 17.39
CA GLY A 82 6.78 -6.47 17.57
C GLY A 82 8.25 -6.89 17.71
N GLY A 83 8.53 -8.15 17.40
CA GLY A 83 9.89 -8.71 17.43
C GLY A 83 10.77 -8.22 16.28
N LEU A 84 12.07 -8.33 16.45
CA LEU A 84 13.03 -8.03 15.39
C LEU A 84 12.99 -9.13 14.31
N CYS A 85 13.03 -8.72 13.05
CA CYS A 85 13.09 -9.60 11.89
C CYS A 85 14.20 -9.13 10.95
N PRO A 86 14.99 -10.05 10.35
CA PRO A 86 15.93 -9.70 9.29
C PRO A 86 15.26 -8.89 8.17
N GLY A 87 15.91 -7.81 7.73
CA GLY A 87 15.39 -6.94 6.66
C GLY A 87 14.62 -5.71 7.15
N LEU A 88 14.33 -5.56 8.44
CA LEU A 88 13.63 -4.39 8.99
C LEU A 88 14.29 -3.06 8.59
N ASN A 89 15.62 -2.98 8.71
CA ASN A 89 16.38 -1.78 8.32
C ASN A 89 16.37 -1.53 6.81
N ASN A 90 16.28 -2.59 5.99
CA ASN A 90 16.15 -2.43 4.54
C ASN A 90 14.78 -1.84 4.19
N VAL A 91 13.71 -2.26 4.88
CA VAL A 91 12.37 -1.67 4.72
C VAL A 91 12.39 -0.19 5.10
N ILE A 92 12.92 0.14 6.28
CA ILE A 92 13.03 1.55 6.74
C ILE A 92 13.81 2.38 5.71
N ARG A 93 15.00 1.91 5.30
CA ARG A 93 15.86 2.62 4.35
C ARG A 93 15.13 2.84 3.01
N SER A 94 14.50 1.82 2.45
CA SER A 94 13.79 1.94 1.16
C SER A 94 12.62 2.92 1.25
N LEU A 95 11.84 2.90 2.34
CA LEU A 95 10.77 3.88 2.57
C LEU A 95 11.32 5.31 2.65
N VAL A 96 12.37 5.54 3.44
CA VAL A 96 12.97 6.87 3.61
C VAL A 96 13.48 7.41 2.27
N LEU A 97 14.21 6.61 1.50
CA LEU A 97 14.79 7.04 0.23
C LEU A 97 13.72 7.29 -0.84
N GLN A 98 12.67 6.46 -0.89
CA GLN A 98 11.53 6.67 -1.79
C GLN A 98 10.83 7.99 -1.45
N LEU A 99 10.49 8.22 -0.18
CA LEU A 99 9.83 9.44 0.27
C LEU A 99 10.69 10.68 -0.03
N LEU A 100 11.99 10.62 0.26
CA LEU A 100 12.90 11.74 0.10
C LEU A 100 13.19 12.04 -1.38
N TYR A 101 13.62 11.04 -2.16
CA TYR A 101 14.14 11.27 -3.50
C TYR A 101 13.10 11.16 -4.60
N GLN A 102 12.11 10.27 -4.46
CA GLN A 102 11.07 10.10 -5.48
C GLN A 102 9.90 11.04 -5.25
N TYR A 103 9.53 11.27 -3.99
CA TYR A 103 8.40 12.13 -3.65
C TYR A 103 8.78 13.53 -3.16
N GLY A 104 10.04 13.79 -2.78
CA GLY A 104 10.45 15.11 -2.29
C GLY A 104 9.92 15.45 -0.89
N VAL A 105 9.51 14.45 -0.11
CA VAL A 105 9.03 14.63 1.27
C VAL A 105 10.18 15.10 2.15
N LYS A 106 10.02 16.28 2.76
CA LYS A 106 11.10 16.97 3.50
C LYS A 106 11.23 16.52 4.95
N LYS A 107 10.16 16.03 5.56
CA LYS A 107 10.13 15.65 6.98
C LYS A 107 9.70 14.19 7.14
N ILE A 108 10.63 13.37 7.63
CA ILE A 108 10.41 11.94 7.89
C ILE A 108 10.84 11.65 9.33
N ILE A 109 9.92 11.14 10.14
CA ILE A 109 10.07 10.94 11.59
C ILE A 109 10.16 9.43 11.86
N GLY A 110 11.23 8.98 12.52
CA GLY A 110 11.35 7.61 13.02
C GLY A 110 10.97 7.52 14.50
N PHE A 111 9.86 6.86 14.80
CA PHE A 111 9.43 6.60 16.18
C PHE A 111 10.17 5.41 16.76
N ARG A 112 10.81 5.60 17.92
CA ARG A 112 11.62 4.58 18.59
C ARG A 112 10.76 3.68 19.47
N TYR A 113 11.15 2.41 19.59
CA TYR A 113 10.53 1.46 20.53
C TYR A 113 9.04 1.18 20.27
N GLY A 114 8.64 1.09 19.00
CA GLY A 114 7.27 0.79 18.60
C GLY A 114 6.28 1.89 18.99
N TYR A 115 5.05 1.51 19.32
CA TYR A 115 4.00 2.47 19.69
C TYR A 115 4.34 3.31 20.93
N ARG A 116 5.27 2.85 21.80
CA ARG A 116 5.74 3.66 22.94
C ARG A 116 6.39 4.96 22.52
N GLY A 117 7.06 5.00 21.36
CA GLY A 117 7.67 6.23 20.84
C GLY A 117 6.66 7.22 20.25
N ILE A 118 5.40 6.81 20.06
CA ILE A 118 4.32 7.69 19.59
C ILE A 118 3.57 8.30 20.78
N ASP A 119 3.54 7.60 21.92
CA ASP A 119 2.85 8.05 23.11
C ASP A 119 3.51 9.29 23.73
N ILE A 120 2.77 10.39 23.74
CA ILE A 120 3.20 11.71 24.22
C ILE A 120 3.41 11.73 25.73
N SER A 121 2.79 10.80 26.46
CA SER A 121 2.97 10.66 27.91
C SER A 121 4.25 9.93 28.30
N ASN A 122 4.84 9.17 27.38
CA ASN A 122 6.06 8.43 27.60
C ASN A 122 7.28 9.33 27.38
N LYS A 123 7.98 9.67 28.47
CA LYS A 123 9.29 10.33 28.43
C LYS A 123 10.37 9.25 28.22
N ILE A 124 10.69 8.98 26.96
CA ILE A 124 11.81 8.13 26.56
C ILE A 124 13.12 8.92 26.62
#